data_AF-R7J228-F1
#
_entry.id   AF-R7J228-F1
#
_cell.length_a   1.000
_cell.length_b   1.000
_cell.length_c   1.000
_cell.angle_alpha   90.00
_cell.angle_beta   90.00
_cell.angle_gamma   90.00
#
_symmetry.space_group_name_H-M   'P 1'
#
loop_
_entity.id
_entity.type
_entity.pdbx_description
1 polymer ?
#
loop_
_entity_poly.entity_id
_entity_poly.type
_entity_poly.pdbx_seq_one_letter_code
_entity_poly.pdbx_strand_id
1 'polypeptide(L)'
;MMKTCLNSRDGLIVLEMDKLAYIQADGNYANLVYMCGDSVLVTLGLSKLEEVIRRAWPSDKVSPFVRMGRSLIINQTYLSEVRINTQKLVLSDNVGHKYTLSVPKPVLKTYRENIYDLYVRNQQM
;
A
#
# COMPACT_ATOMS: atom_id res chain seq x y z
N MET A 1 -11.56 -12.04 -2.42
CA MET A 1 -11.87 -10.65 -2.02
C MET A 1 -11.74 -10.55 -0.52
N MET A 2 -10.69 -9.89 -0.06
CA MET A 2 -10.45 -9.63 1.34
C MET A 2 -11.04 -8.29 1.74
N LYS A 3 -11.95 -8.35 2.70
CA LYS A 3 -12.61 -7.19 3.27
C LYS A 3 -12.23 -7.05 4.73
N THR A 4 -12.14 -5.82 5.19
CA THR A 4 -12.14 -5.49 6.61
C THR A 4 -13.06 -4.30 6.83
N CYS A 5 -13.26 -3.90 8.08
CA CYS A 5 -14.04 -2.71 8.37
C CYS A 5 -13.39 -1.86 9.46
N LEU A 6 -13.65 -0.56 9.37
CA LEU A 6 -13.35 0.41 10.43
C LEU A 6 -14.68 0.77 11.08
N ASN A 7 -14.84 0.37 12.33
CA ASN A 7 -16.02 0.70 13.12
C ASN A 7 -15.71 1.90 14.02
N SER A 8 -16.55 2.93 13.97
CA SER A 8 -16.46 4.12 14.82
C SER A 8 -17.84 4.41 15.43
N ARG A 9 -17.90 5.44 16.27
CA ARG A 9 -19.18 5.93 16.80
C ARG A 9 -20.11 6.43 15.69
N ASP A 10 -19.55 7.01 14.65
CA ASP A 10 -20.29 7.73 13.61
C ASP A 10 -20.66 6.82 12.43
N GLY A 11 -20.16 5.58 12.41
CA GLY A 11 -20.55 4.58 11.41
C GLY A 11 -19.55 3.46 11.20
N LEU A 12 -19.80 2.70 10.14
CA LEU A 12 -19.00 1.56 9.71
C LEU A 12 -18.50 1.80 8.28
N ILE A 13 -17.18 1.75 8.09
CA ILE A 13 -16.56 1.81 6.76
C ILE A 13 -16.09 0.42 6.40
N VAL A 14 -16.60 -0.14 5.31
CA VAL A 14 -16.12 -1.43 4.76
C VAL A 14 -15.03 -1.15 3.73
N LEU A 15 -13.89 -1.82 3.87
CA LEU A 15 -12.72 -1.66 3.03
C LEU A 15 -12.50 -2.91 2.18
N GLU A 16 -12.36 -2.73 0.87
CA GLU A 16 -11.97 -3.79 -0.09
C GLU A 16 -10.45 -3.82 -0.22
N MET A 17 -9.77 -4.56 0.65
CA MET A 17 -8.31 -4.50 0.82
C MET A 17 -7.55 -4.84 -0.47
N ASP A 18 -8.03 -5.81 -1.24
CA ASP A 18 -7.39 -6.23 -2.50
C ASP A 18 -7.40 -5.13 -3.57
N LYS A 19 -8.32 -4.15 -3.46
CA LYS A 19 -8.50 -3.07 -4.42
C LYS A 19 -7.79 -1.78 -4.01
N LEU A 20 -7.25 -1.70 -2.79
CA LEU A 20 -6.48 -0.55 -2.34
C LEU A 20 -5.15 -0.48 -3.09
N ALA A 21 -4.85 0.68 -3.67
CA ALA A 21 -3.58 0.95 -4.32
C ALA A 21 -2.55 1.41 -3.28
N TYR A 22 -2.88 2.40 -2.46
CA TYR A 22 -2.01 2.91 -1.41
C TYR A 22 -2.80 3.64 -0.31
N ILE A 23 -2.12 3.89 0.80
CA ILE A 23 -2.62 4.65 1.94
C ILE A 23 -1.62 5.76 2.23
N GLN A 24 -2.09 6.99 2.28
CA GLN A 24 -1.28 8.18 2.46
C GLN A 24 -1.67 8.90 3.75
N ALA A 25 -0.70 9.24 4.59
CA ALA A 25 -0.94 10.06 5.77
C ALA A 25 -1.40 11.46 5.38
N ASP A 26 -2.35 11.97 6.14
CA ASP A 26 -2.89 13.33 6.06
C ASP A 26 -3.03 13.89 7.49
N GLY A 27 -1.92 14.39 8.05
CA GLY A 27 -1.85 14.75 9.47
C GLY A 27 -2.11 13.55 10.40
N ASN A 28 -3.13 13.64 11.25
CA ASN A 28 -3.59 12.55 12.13
C ASN A 28 -4.57 11.58 11.45
N TYR A 29 -4.87 11.83 10.18
CA TYR A 29 -5.77 11.05 9.35
C TYR A 29 -4.99 10.29 8.27
N ALA A 30 -5.72 9.50 7.48
CA ALA A 30 -5.16 8.86 6.31
C ALA A 30 -6.18 8.79 5.17
N ASN A 31 -5.69 8.96 3.95
CA ASN A 31 -6.44 8.73 2.73
C ASN A 31 -6.13 7.33 2.23
N LEU A 32 -7.16 6.48 2.16
CA LEU A 32 -7.12 5.16 1.55
C LEU A 32 -7.53 5.32 0.10
N VAL A 33 -6.63 5.02 -0.84
CA VAL A 33 -6.85 5.24 -2.27
C VAL A 33 -6.96 3.90 -2.98
N TYR A 34 -8.07 3.69 -3.68
CA TYR A 34 -8.36 2.51 -4.48
C TYR A 34 -7.77 2.64 -5.87
N MET A 35 -7.49 1.50 -6.50
CA MET A 35 -6.92 1.48 -7.84
C MET A 35 -7.86 2.11 -8.88
N CYS A 36 -9.18 2.07 -8.67
CA CYS A 36 -10.19 2.66 -9.55
C CYS A 36 -10.29 4.20 -9.50
N GLY A 37 -9.49 4.89 -8.69
CA GLY A 37 -9.60 6.34 -8.52
C GLY A 37 -10.28 6.78 -7.22
N ASP A 38 -11.15 5.95 -6.65
CA ASP A 38 -11.90 6.29 -5.44
C ASP A 38 -10.99 6.42 -4.22
N SER A 39 -11.39 7.23 -3.25
CA SER A 39 -10.67 7.37 -1.99
C SER A 39 -11.58 7.57 -0.80
N VAL A 40 -11.09 7.19 0.38
CA VAL A 40 -11.78 7.36 1.66
C VAL A 40 -10.81 7.98 2.66
N LEU A 41 -11.18 9.13 3.22
CA LEU A 41 -10.49 9.73 4.35
C LEU A 41 -10.97 9.06 5.64
N VAL A 42 -10.04 8.60 6.47
CA VAL A 42 -10.35 7.95 7.75
C VAL A 42 -9.69 8.66 8.91
N THR A 43 -10.32 8.59 10.07
CA THR A 43 -9.84 9.24 11.30
C THR A 43 -8.69 8.51 11.99
N LEU A 44 -8.03 7.59 11.28
CA LEU A 44 -6.94 6.76 11.80
C LEU A 44 -5.63 7.11 11.11
N GLY A 45 -4.57 7.25 11.90
CA GLY A 45 -3.20 7.35 11.39
C GLY A 45 -2.68 6.02 10.85
N LEU A 46 -1.62 6.08 10.05
CA LEU A 46 -1.04 4.92 9.35
C LEU A 46 -0.68 3.76 10.28
N SER A 47 -0.10 4.02 11.46
CA SER A 47 0.30 2.94 12.37
C SER A 47 -0.90 2.14 12.89
N LYS A 48 -2.04 2.79 13.10
CA LYS A 48 -3.28 2.09 13.50
C LYS A 48 -3.87 1.32 12.32
N LEU A 49 -3.78 1.87 11.11
CA LEU A 49 -4.19 1.17 9.89
C LEU A 49 -3.32 -0.06 9.61
N GLU A 50 -2.01 0.00 9.83
CA GLU A 50 -1.14 -1.19 9.73
C GLU A 50 -1.58 -2.29 10.69
N GLU A 51 -1.96 -1.93 11.92
CA GLU A 51 -2.49 -2.89 12.87
C GLU A 51 -3.82 -3.49 12.40
N VAL A 52 -4.73 -2.68 11.85
CA VAL A 52 -5.99 -3.17 11.27
C VAL A 52 -5.72 -4.14 10.12
N ILE A 53 -4.81 -3.77 9.20
CA ILE A 53 -4.39 -4.60 8.07
C ILE A 53 -3.84 -5.93 8.58
N ARG A 54 -2.90 -5.89 9.53
CA ARG A 54 -2.25 -7.08 10.09
C ARG A 54 -3.24 -8.02 10.78
N ARG A 55 -4.23 -7.48 11.48
CA ARG A 55 -5.28 -8.28 12.16
C ARG A 55 -6.27 -8.89 11.18
N ALA A 56 -6.53 -8.21 10.06
CA ALA A 56 -7.46 -8.68 9.04
C ALA A 56 -6.81 -9.68 8.06
N TRP A 57 -5.48 -9.64 7.90
CA TRP A 57 -4.78 -10.50 6.95
C TRP A 57 -4.61 -11.93 7.48
N PRO A 58 -4.84 -12.97 6.66
CA PRO A 58 -4.61 -14.36 7.05
C PRO A 58 -3.16 -14.61 7.44
N SER A 59 -2.93 -15.32 8.55
CA SER A 59 -1.58 -15.59 9.09
C SER A 59 -0.73 -16.50 8.21
N ASP A 60 -1.36 -17.29 7.34
CA ASP A 60 -0.74 -18.17 6.35
C ASP A 60 -0.33 -17.43 5.06
N LYS A 61 -0.68 -16.15 4.93
CA LYS A 61 -0.41 -15.36 3.72
C LYS A 61 0.43 -14.12 4.04
N VAL A 62 1.38 -13.84 3.15
CA VAL A 62 2.13 -12.58 3.21
C VAL A 62 1.21 -11.44 2.75
N SER A 63 1.19 -10.35 3.51
CA SER A 63 0.48 -9.13 3.12
C SER A 63 1.23 -8.39 2.01
N PRO A 64 0.55 -7.89 0.96
CA PRO A 64 1.18 -7.08 -0.07
C PRO A 64 1.37 -5.62 0.37
N PHE A 65 0.89 -5.25 1.55
CA PHE A 65 1.03 -3.90 2.05
C PHE A 65 2.45 -3.66 2.59
N VAL A 66 3.12 -2.64 2.06
CA VAL A 66 4.48 -2.28 2.45
C VAL A 66 4.54 -0.82 2.88
N ARG A 67 5.06 -0.57 4.08
CA ARG A 67 5.31 0.78 4.62
C ARG A 67 6.51 1.40 3.91
N MET A 68 6.27 2.52 3.24
CA MET A 68 7.26 3.28 2.48
C MET A 68 7.59 4.59 3.22
N GLY A 69 8.34 4.47 4.32
CA GLY A 69 8.71 5.60 5.16
C GLY A 69 7.58 6.07 6.08
N ARG A 70 7.55 7.37 6.39
CA ARG A 70 6.66 7.90 7.45
C ARG A 70 5.22 8.09 7.02
N SER A 71 4.95 8.38 5.75
CA SER A 71 3.66 8.87 5.30
C SER A 71 2.97 8.00 4.24
N LEU A 72 3.54 6.85 3.87
CA LEU A 72 3.01 6.05 2.77
C LEU A 72 3.01 4.55 3.11
N ILE A 73 1.92 3.87 2.77
CA ILE A 73 1.84 2.40 2.66
C ILE A 73 1.36 2.11 1.23
N ILE A 74 2.00 1.18 0.53
CA ILE A 74 1.59 0.78 -0.83
C ILE A 74 1.08 -0.65 -0.84
N ASN A 75 0.21 -0.99 -1.78
CA ASN A 75 -0.08 -2.37 -2.15
C ASN A 75 0.87 -2.78 -3.29
N GLN A 76 1.87 -3.60 -2.98
CA GLN A 76 2.90 -4.00 -3.92
C GLN A 76 2.41 -4.94 -5.03
N THR A 77 1.19 -5.47 -4.93
CA THR A 77 0.56 -6.25 -6.01
C THR A 77 0.43 -5.41 -7.28
N TYR A 78 0.23 -4.09 -7.14
CA TYR A 78 0.16 -3.16 -8.25
C TYR A 78 1.52 -2.56 -8.63
N LEU A 79 2.63 -3.00 -8.03
CA LEU A 79 3.94 -2.44 -8.33
C LEU A 79 4.29 -2.64 -9.81
N SER A 80 4.54 -1.54 -10.50
CA SER A 80 4.91 -1.54 -11.92
C SER A 80 6.34 -1.06 -12.14
N GLU A 81 6.74 0.04 -11.48
CA GLU A 81 8.07 0.61 -11.68
C GLU A 81 8.65 1.22 -10.40
N VAL A 82 9.97 1.13 -10.25
CA VAL A 82 10.74 1.79 -9.20
C VAL A 82 11.83 2.66 -9.84
N ARG A 83 11.67 3.98 -9.77
CA ARG A 83 12.56 4.97 -10.41
C ARG A 83 13.38 5.71 -9.37
N ILE A 84 14.62 5.27 -9.17
CA ILE A 84 15.53 5.78 -8.13
C ILE A 84 15.94 7.25 -8.40
N ASN A 85 16.24 7.61 -9.65
CA ASN A 85 16.76 8.93 -9.99
C ASN A 85 15.70 10.03 -9.82
N THR A 86 14.45 9.76 -10.22
CA THR A 86 13.33 10.69 -10.10
C THR A 86 12.58 10.57 -8.77
N GLN A 87 13.00 9.66 -7.88
CA GLN A 87 12.34 9.39 -6.60
C GLN A 87 10.85 9.04 -6.74
N LYS A 88 10.52 8.23 -7.76
CA LYS A 88 9.14 7.82 -8.06
C LYS A 88 8.94 6.32 -7.91
N LEU A 89 7.82 5.93 -7.32
CA LEU A 89 7.29 4.57 -7.32
C LEU A 89 5.96 4.57 -8.09
N VAL A 90 5.79 3.59 -8.96
CA VAL A 90 4.65 3.52 -9.86
C VAL A 90 3.80 2.30 -9.54
N LEU A 91 2.51 2.53 -9.31
CA LEU A 91 1.48 1.50 -9.18
C LEU A 91 0.58 1.51 -10.42
N SER A 92 0.20 0.33 -10.93
CA SER A 92 -0.60 0.17 -12.14
C SER A 92 -1.46 -1.09 -12.04
N ASP A 93 -2.70 -1.03 -12.52
CA ASP A 93 -3.54 -2.21 -12.77
C ASP A 93 -3.30 -2.84 -14.15
N ASN A 94 -2.48 -2.20 -14.99
CA ASN A 94 -2.20 -2.58 -16.38
C ASN A 94 -3.45 -2.63 -17.29
N VAL A 95 -4.54 -1.99 -16.86
CA VAL A 95 -5.78 -1.84 -17.64
C VAL A 95 -6.01 -0.37 -17.99
N GLY A 96 -5.77 0.54 -17.06
CA GLY A 96 -5.93 1.97 -17.33
C GLY A 96 -5.65 2.90 -16.15
N HIS A 97 -5.59 2.38 -14.92
CA HIS A 97 -5.29 3.20 -13.75
C HIS A 97 -3.82 3.12 -13.39
N LYS A 98 -3.25 4.28 -13.05
CA LYS A 98 -1.83 4.41 -12.70
C LYS A 98 -1.64 5.49 -11.65
N TYR A 99 -0.84 5.20 -10.63
CA TYR A 99 -0.39 6.17 -9.64
C TYR A 99 1.12 6.32 -9.67
N THR A 100 1.61 7.56 -9.65
CA THR A 100 3.03 7.88 -9.55
C THR A 100 3.30 8.60 -8.23
N LEU A 101 3.86 7.86 -7.28
CA LEU A 101 4.05 8.29 -5.90
C LEU A 101 5.48 8.80 -5.68
N SER A 102 5.64 9.89 -4.94
CA SER A 102 6.95 10.39 -4.52
C SER A 102 7.40 9.65 -3.26
N VAL A 103 8.59 9.07 -3.29
CA VAL A 103 9.15 8.34 -2.13
C VAL A 103 10.61 8.78 -1.91
N PRO A 104 11.08 8.96 -0.67
CA PRO A 104 12.47 9.34 -0.43
C PRO A 104 13.48 8.33 -1.01
N LYS A 105 14.54 8.83 -1.65
CA LYS A 105 15.59 8.01 -2.28
C LYS A 105 16.14 6.87 -1.41
N PRO A 106 16.45 7.07 -0.10
CA PRO A 106 16.95 5.98 0.74
C PRO A 106 15.94 4.83 0.87
N VAL A 107 14.66 5.15 1.12
CA VAL A 107 13.57 4.17 1.24
C VAL A 107 13.38 3.41 -0.08
N LEU A 108 13.41 4.12 -1.21
CA LEU A 108 13.31 3.53 -2.54
C LEU A 108 14.43 2.54 -2.86
N LYS A 109 15.67 2.86 -2.49
CA LYS A 109 16.82 1.98 -2.72
C LYS A 109 16.65 0.66 -1.97
N THR A 110 16.41 0.73 -0.66
CA THR A 110 16.17 -0.46 0.18
C THR A 110 15.00 -1.29 -0.35
N TYR A 111 13.89 -0.64 -0.71
CA TYR A 111 12.74 -1.35 -1.27
C TYR A 111 13.06 -2.05 -2.59
N ARG A 112 13.78 -1.38 -3.51
CA ARG A 112 14.19 -1.96 -4.80
C ARG A 112 15.05 -3.21 -4.60
N GLU A 113 16.03 -3.14 -3.69
CA GLU A 113 16.93 -4.26 -3.37
C GLU A 113 16.12 -5.46 -2.85
N ASN A 114 15.25 -5.23 -1.86
CA ASN A 114 14.40 -6.29 -1.29
C ASN A 114 13.50 -6.97 -2.34
N ILE A 115 12.89 -6.17 -3.22
CA ILE A 115 12.00 -6.69 -4.26
C ILE A 115 12.77 -7.43 -5.35
N TYR A 116 13.94 -6.93 -5.75
CA TYR A 116 14.81 -7.59 -6.71
C TYR A 116 15.21 -8.98 -6.20
N ASP A 117 15.67 -9.07 -4.95
CA ASP A 117 16.06 -10.33 -4.33
C ASP A 117 14.89 -11.30 -4.23
N LEU A 118 13.69 -10.81 -3.89
CA LEU A 118 12.47 -11.63 -3.83
C LEU A 118 12.18 -12.29 -5.18
N TYR A 119 12.20 -11.53 -6.28
CA TYR A 119 11.90 -12.07 -7.61
C TYR A 119 13.01 -12.99 -8.14
N VAL A 120 14.28 -12.66 -7.91
CA VAL A 120 15.39 -13.50 -8.36
C VAL A 120 15.42 -14.83 -7.62
N ARG A 121 15.19 -14.84 -6.29
CA ARG A 121 15.12 -16.08 -5.49
C ARG A 121 13.95 -16.96 -5.92
N ASN A 122 12.80 -16.37 -6.21
CA ASN A 122 11.62 -17.11 -6.67
C ASN A 122 11.77 -17.69 -8.08
N GLN A 123 12.79 -17.29 -8.85
CA GLN A 123 13.09 -17.87 -10.17
C GLN A 123 14.14 -19.00 -10.13
N GLN A 124 14.70 -19.31 -8.97
CA GLN A 124 15.71 -20.36 -8.78
C GLN A 124 15.17 -21.62 -8.09
N MET A 125 13.87 -21.65 -7.76
CA MET A 125 13.14 -22.84 -7.27
C MET A 125 12.16 -23.30 -8.34
#